data_AF-A0A418YQU3-F1
#
_entry.id   AF-A0A418YQU3-F1
#
_cell.length_a   1.000
_cell.length_b   1.000
_cell.length_c   1.000
_cell.angle_alpha   90.00
_cell.angle_beta   90.00
_cell.angle_gamma   90.00
#
_symmetry.space_group_name_H-M   'P 1'
#
loop_
_entity.id
_entity.type
_entity.pdbx_description
1 polymer ?
#
loop_
_entity_poly.entity_id
_entity_poly.type
_entity_poly.pdbx_seq_one_letter_code
_entity_poly.pdbx_strand_id
1 'polypeptide(L)'
;MSMRWLCFGICEGQMARTDWFRNTVWNADIEAAYREKLARSRSSRPQYLTIQAGYLTKKYPNVALSLIDEYFDTHDDFHIASALCIRAVSYITLGQISEAVITYKQALDWELSHPGRTTTAGIDLAKLVVNQRLSNEYDYVLEILTTRFKPSDLQFPSLRYRWNGCNALIANDLGHTAEAIEFAERALQAAAQTESPYRYHRDVGVVRDASDEFARRLKRIARPSKLRSLFRLIIR
;
A
#
# COMPACT_ATOMS: atom_id res chain seq x y z
N MET A 1 14.81 -16.22 2.04
CA MET A 1 13.66 -16.58 1.15
C MET A 1 12.80 -15.34 0.96
N SER A 2 12.83 -14.76 -0.23
CA SER A 2 12.17 -13.48 -0.55
C SER A 2 10.66 -13.69 -0.73
N MET A 3 9.86 -13.18 0.21
CA MET A 3 8.40 -13.09 0.07
C MET A 3 8.07 -11.90 -0.84
N ARG A 4 7.74 -12.20 -2.10
CA ARG A 4 7.09 -11.26 -3.03
C ARG A 4 5.60 -11.18 -2.67
N TRP A 5 5.17 -10.06 -2.12
CA TRP A 5 3.75 -9.70 -2.00
C TRP A 5 3.33 -8.73 -3.12
N LEU A 6 2.34 -9.19 -3.90
CA LEU A 6 1.27 -8.46 -4.61
C LEU A 6 1.63 -7.32 -5.59
N CYS A 7 2.06 -7.69 -6.81
CA CYS A 7 1.66 -6.95 -8.01
C CYS A 7 0.37 -7.57 -8.56
N PHE A 8 -0.78 -6.90 -8.34
CA PHE A 8 -2.07 -7.27 -8.94
C PHE A 8 -2.01 -7.13 -10.47
N GLY A 9 -1.88 -8.26 -11.17
CA GLY A 9 -2.09 -8.39 -12.60
C GLY A 9 -3.24 -9.33 -12.85
N ILE A 10 -4.30 -8.80 -13.46
CA ILE A 10 -5.47 -9.57 -13.86
C ILE A 10 -5.06 -10.38 -15.09
N CYS A 11 -4.91 -11.68 -14.92
CA CYS A 11 -5.02 -12.65 -16.01
C CYS A 11 -6.20 -13.56 -15.67
N GLU A 12 -7.34 -13.29 -16.30
CA GLU A 12 -8.47 -14.23 -16.35
C GLU A 12 -8.09 -15.40 -17.26
N GLY A 13 -7.88 -16.57 -16.67
CA GLY A 13 -7.63 -17.80 -17.43
C GLY A 13 -7.09 -18.91 -16.54
N GLN A 14 -7.98 -19.84 -16.16
CA GLN A 14 -7.71 -21.10 -15.46
C GLN A 14 -7.07 -20.99 -14.06
N MET A 15 -7.86 -20.64 -13.04
CA MET A 15 -7.49 -20.96 -11.65
C MET A 15 -7.62 -22.47 -11.45
N ALA A 16 -6.47 -23.16 -11.48
CA ALA A 16 -6.37 -24.59 -11.22
C ALA A 16 -6.85 -24.95 -9.80
N ARG A 17 -7.23 -26.22 -9.60
CA ARG A 17 -7.75 -26.85 -8.35
C ARG A 17 -7.02 -26.51 -7.04
N THR A 18 -5.85 -25.88 -7.09
CA THR A 18 -4.95 -25.59 -5.97
C THR A 18 -5.21 -24.27 -5.22
N ASP A 19 -5.87 -23.27 -5.83
CA ASP A 19 -6.01 -21.92 -5.22
C ASP A 19 -7.33 -21.70 -4.45
N TRP A 20 -7.72 -22.68 -3.63
CA TRP A 20 -8.99 -22.65 -2.88
C TRP A 20 -9.10 -21.54 -1.82
N PHE A 21 -7.99 -20.87 -1.50
CA PHE A 21 -7.85 -19.81 -0.48
C PHE A 21 -7.53 -18.44 -1.10
N ARG A 22 -7.79 -18.25 -2.40
CA ARG A 22 -7.58 -16.98 -3.13
C ARG A 22 -8.83 -16.52 -3.86
N ASN A 23 -10.00 -16.76 -3.28
CA ASN A 23 -11.28 -16.43 -3.90
C ASN A 23 -11.47 -14.91 -3.97
N THR A 24 -11.88 -14.41 -5.13
CA THR A 24 -12.20 -12.98 -5.36
C THR A 24 -13.70 -12.70 -5.36
N VAL A 25 -14.51 -13.76 -5.29
CA VAL A 25 -15.97 -13.74 -5.11
C VAL A 25 -16.26 -14.47 -3.79
N TRP A 26 -17.28 -14.02 -3.06
CA TRP A 26 -17.66 -14.62 -1.79
C TRP A 26 -19.17 -14.80 -1.73
N ASN A 27 -19.60 -16.04 -1.54
CA ASN A 27 -20.99 -16.44 -1.33
C ASN A 27 -21.02 -17.65 -0.39
N ALA A 28 -22.22 -18.10 -0.01
CA ALA A 28 -22.39 -19.19 0.96
C ALA A 28 -21.69 -20.49 0.55
N ASP A 29 -21.72 -20.85 -0.74
CA ASP A 29 -21.10 -22.08 -1.23
C ASP A 29 -19.56 -22.02 -1.20
N ILE A 30 -18.99 -20.87 -1.62
CA ILE A 30 -17.55 -20.62 -1.57
C ILE A 30 -17.08 -20.61 -0.12
N GLU A 31 -17.83 -19.95 0.77
CA GLU A 31 -17.53 -19.94 2.19
C GLU A 31 -17.55 -21.36 2.77
N ALA A 32 -18.61 -22.14 2.53
CA ALA A 32 -18.70 -23.51 3.02
C ALA A 32 -17.51 -24.37 2.56
N ALA A 33 -17.15 -24.30 1.28
CA ALA A 33 -16.01 -25.04 0.72
C ALA A 33 -14.66 -24.56 1.30
N TYR A 34 -14.50 -23.25 1.51
CA TYR A 34 -13.31 -22.68 2.15
C TYR A 34 -13.20 -23.17 3.60
N ARG A 35 -14.29 -23.11 4.38
CA ARG A 35 -14.33 -23.53 5.79
C ARG A 35 -14.03 -25.02 5.95
N GLU A 36 -14.57 -25.88 5.08
CA GLU A 36 -14.28 -27.31 5.09
C GLU A 36 -12.78 -27.61 4.95
N LYS A 37 -12.11 -26.94 4.00
CA LYS A 37 -10.66 -27.10 3.77
C LYS A 37 -9.83 -26.45 4.88
N LEU A 38 -10.26 -25.30 5.38
CA LEU A 38 -9.59 -24.60 6.47
C LEU A 38 -9.59 -25.43 7.76
N ALA A 39 -10.68 -26.14 8.05
CA ALA A 39 -10.79 -27.03 9.21
C ALA A 39 -9.76 -28.18 9.20
N ARG A 40 -9.36 -28.65 8.01
CA ARG A 40 -8.34 -29.69 7.84
C ARG A 40 -6.91 -29.13 7.89
N SER A 41 -6.73 -27.82 7.78
CA SER A 41 -5.44 -27.18 7.58
C SER A 41 -4.89 -26.52 8.84
N ARG A 42 -4.78 -27.26 9.96
CA ARG A 42 -4.55 -26.65 11.29
C ARG A 42 -3.27 -25.80 11.37
N SER A 43 -2.13 -26.28 10.88
CA SER A 43 -0.85 -25.57 10.94
C SER A 43 -0.74 -24.39 9.96
N SER A 44 -1.39 -24.49 8.80
CA SER A 44 -1.39 -23.43 7.77
C SER A 44 -2.61 -22.51 7.86
N ARG A 45 -3.49 -22.71 8.84
CA ARG A 45 -4.71 -21.93 9.04
C ARG A 45 -4.43 -20.42 9.09
N PRO A 46 -3.46 -19.92 9.88
CA PRO A 46 -3.23 -18.48 9.98
C PRO A 46 -2.83 -17.85 8.64
N GLN A 47 -2.01 -18.57 7.86
CA GLN A 47 -1.63 -18.16 6.52
C GLN A 47 -2.81 -18.14 5.55
N TYR A 48 -3.69 -19.15 5.57
CA TYR A 48 -4.83 -19.19 4.67
C TYR A 48 -5.87 -18.10 4.99
N LEU A 49 -6.09 -17.81 6.27
CA LEU A 49 -6.94 -16.70 6.71
C LEU A 49 -6.44 -15.36 6.16
N THR A 50 -5.15 -15.07 6.34
CA THR A 50 -4.55 -13.81 5.89
C THR A 50 -4.53 -13.70 4.36
N ILE A 51 -4.19 -14.77 3.64
CA ILE A 51 -4.23 -14.75 2.17
C ILE A 51 -5.66 -14.51 1.67
N GLN A 52 -6.64 -15.30 2.12
CA GLN A 52 -8.03 -15.17 1.67
C GLN A 52 -8.59 -13.78 2.00
N ALA A 53 -8.35 -13.26 3.20
CA ALA A 53 -8.77 -11.92 3.58
C ALA A 53 -8.21 -10.84 2.64
N GLY A 54 -6.92 -10.94 2.26
CA GLY A 54 -6.28 -10.01 1.33
C GLY A 54 -7.00 -9.92 -0.02
N TYR A 55 -7.46 -11.04 -0.58
CA TYR A 55 -8.21 -11.08 -1.85
C TYR A 55 -9.62 -10.49 -1.75
N LEU A 56 -10.19 -10.43 -0.53
CA LEU A 56 -11.57 -9.99 -0.31
C LEU A 56 -11.69 -8.51 0.05
N THR A 57 -10.62 -7.87 0.53
CA THR A 57 -10.61 -6.47 1.02
C THR A 57 -11.41 -5.48 0.17
N LYS A 58 -11.31 -5.54 -1.17
CA LYS A 58 -11.96 -4.59 -2.09
C LYS A 58 -13.46 -4.81 -2.30
N LYS A 59 -13.93 -6.06 -2.28
CA LYS A 59 -15.32 -6.42 -2.65
C LYS A 59 -16.15 -6.87 -1.45
N TYR A 60 -15.51 -7.47 -0.46
CA TYR A 60 -16.13 -8.03 0.74
C TYR A 60 -15.31 -7.64 1.99
N PRO A 61 -15.12 -6.34 2.27
CA PRO A 61 -14.27 -5.87 3.37
C PRO A 61 -14.71 -6.40 4.75
N ASN A 62 -16.01 -6.53 5.01
CA ASN A 62 -16.51 -7.09 6.28
C ASN A 62 -16.11 -8.56 6.46
N VAL A 63 -16.12 -9.35 5.38
CA VAL A 63 -15.66 -10.74 5.40
C VAL A 63 -14.15 -10.78 5.64
N ALA A 64 -13.39 -9.91 4.97
CA ALA A 64 -11.96 -9.80 5.18
C ALA A 64 -11.62 -9.46 6.65
N LEU A 65 -12.36 -8.53 7.26
CA LEU A 65 -12.21 -8.20 8.70
C LEU A 65 -12.46 -9.42 9.58
N SER A 66 -13.58 -10.12 9.38
CA SER A 66 -13.91 -11.33 10.16
C SER A 66 -12.83 -12.43 10.04
N LEU A 67 -12.27 -12.64 8.86
CA LEU A 67 -11.17 -13.60 8.66
C LEU A 67 -9.88 -13.16 9.37
N ILE A 68 -9.64 -11.85 9.45
CA ILE A 68 -8.49 -11.31 10.19
C ILE A 68 -8.70 -11.38 11.71
N ASP A 69 -9.92 -11.16 12.19
CA ASP A 69 -10.25 -11.36 13.61
C ASP A 69 -9.97 -12.82 14.01
N GLU A 70 -10.41 -13.76 13.19
CA GLU A 70 -10.12 -15.19 13.37
C GLU A 70 -8.63 -15.53 13.27
N TYR A 71 -7.85 -14.78 12.47
CA TYR A 71 -6.39 -14.92 12.46
C TYR A 71 -5.79 -14.55 13.81
N PHE A 72 -6.23 -13.45 14.43
CA PHE A 72 -5.71 -13.07 15.74
C PHE A 72 -6.10 -14.07 16.84
N ASP A 73 -7.25 -14.73 16.72
CA ASP A 73 -7.66 -15.81 17.62
C ASP A 73 -6.77 -17.06 17.49
N THR A 74 -5.99 -17.23 16.41
CA THR A 74 -5.04 -18.35 16.32
C THR A 74 -3.78 -18.13 17.15
N HIS A 75 -3.56 -16.92 17.70
CA HIS A 75 -2.36 -16.54 18.44
C HIS A 75 -1.05 -16.76 17.64
N ASP A 76 -1.14 -16.70 16.32
CA ASP A 76 0.03 -16.77 15.43
C ASP A 76 0.74 -15.40 15.40
N ASP A 77 2.07 -15.40 15.39
CA ASP A 77 2.87 -14.17 15.35
C ASP A 77 3.44 -13.84 13.96
N PHE A 78 3.34 -14.77 13.01
CA PHE A 78 4.15 -14.70 11.81
C PHE A 78 3.61 -13.67 10.83
N HIS A 79 2.29 -13.56 10.73
CA HIS A 79 1.62 -12.67 9.79
C HIS A 79 1.03 -11.39 10.41
N ILE A 80 1.32 -11.06 11.67
CA ILE A 80 0.67 -9.94 12.39
C ILE A 80 0.73 -8.61 11.60
N ALA A 81 1.91 -8.16 11.17
CA ALA A 81 2.01 -6.89 10.43
C ALA A 81 1.22 -6.92 9.10
N SER A 82 1.23 -8.07 8.41
CA SER A 82 0.45 -8.23 7.16
C SER A 82 -1.06 -8.27 7.42
N ALA A 83 -1.49 -8.94 8.50
CA ALA A 83 -2.88 -9.00 8.92
C ALA A 83 -3.41 -7.60 9.30
N LEU A 84 -2.62 -6.80 10.00
CA LEU A 84 -2.93 -5.40 10.31
C LEU A 84 -3.02 -4.56 9.03
N CYS A 85 -2.11 -4.72 8.07
CA CYS A 85 -2.21 -4.04 6.78
C CYS A 85 -3.52 -4.40 6.04
N ILE A 86 -3.90 -5.69 6.03
CA ILE A 86 -5.15 -6.14 5.40
C ILE A 86 -6.36 -5.52 6.11
N ARG A 87 -6.38 -5.52 7.45
CA ARG A 87 -7.43 -4.87 8.25
C ARG A 87 -7.54 -3.38 7.92
N ALA A 88 -6.41 -2.66 7.83
CA ALA A 88 -6.39 -1.26 7.46
C ALA A 88 -6.97 -1.02 6.05
N VAL A 89 -6.63 -1.86 5.07
CA VAL A 89 -7.19 -1.76 3.70
C VAL A 89 -8.70 -2.02 3.69
N SER A 90 -9.19 -2.97 4.49
CA SER A 90 -10.63 -3.20 4.66
C SER A 90 -11.34 -1.96 5.24
N TYR A 91 -10.76 -1.33 6.27
CA TYR A 91 -11.28 -0.08 6.84
C TYR A 91 -11.31 1.06 5.83
N ILE A 92 -10.25 1.24 5.02
CA ILE A 92 -10.25 2.22 3.92
C ILE A 92 -11.42 1.96 2.96
N THR A 93 -11.66 0.70 2.61
CA THR A 93 -12.73 0.31 1.67
C THR A 93 -14.12 0.61 2.26
N LEU A 94 -14.28 0.52 3.57
CA LEU A 94 -15.49 0.89 4.30
C LEU A 94 -15.62 2.40 4.57
N GLY A 95 -14.63 3.21 4.19
CA GLY A 95 -14.59 4.65 4.49
C GLY A 95 -14.20 5.00 5.94
N GLN A 96 -13.74 4.02 6.71
CA GLN A 96 -13.31 4.13 8.11
C GLN A 96 -11.84 4.56 8.19
N ILE A 97 -11.58 5.82 7.81
CA ILE A 97 -10.22 6.33 7.60
C ILE A 97 -9.43 6.41 8.91
N SER A 98 -10.05 6.83 10.01
CA SER A 98 -9.39 6.96 11.30
C SER A 98 -8.91 5.61 11.82
N GLU A 99 -9.75 4.58 11.71
CA GLU A 99 -9.48 3.20 12.08
C GLU A 99 -8.35 2.61 11.22
N ALA A 100 -8.33 2.93 9.93
CA ALA A 100 -7.24 2.53 9.04
C ALA A 100 -5.89 3.14 9.46
N VAL A 101 -5.86 4.44 9.80
CA VAL A 101 -4.63 5.11 10.29
C VAL A 101 -4.14 4.47 11.58
N ILE A 102 -5.02 4.26 12.56
CA ILE A 102 -4.68 3.60 13.83
C ILE A 102 -4.12 2.19 13.56
N THR A 103 -4.76 1.43 12.68
CA THR A 103 -4.34 0.05 12.37
C THR A 103 -2.98 0.01 11.67
N TYR A 104 -2.69 0.94 10.77
CA TYR A 104 -1.35 1.03 10.17
C TYR A 104 -0.28 1.42 11.18
N LYS A 105 -0.59 2.33 12.12
CA LYS A 105 0.33 2.66 13.23
C LYS A 105 0.63 1.43 14.09
N GLN A 106 -0.38 0.63 14.41
CA GLN A 106 -0.17 -0.66 15.10
C GLN A 106 0.75 -1.60 14.31
N ALA A 107 0.59 -1.69 12.99
CA ALA A 107 1.49 -2.50 12.16
C ALA A 107 2.94 -2.00 12.25
N LEU A 108 3.12 -0.68 12.20
CA LEU A 108 4.44 -0.03 12.28
C LEU A 108 5.10 -0.16 13.66
N ASP A 109 4.32 -0.16 14.75
CA ASP A 109 4.82 -0.39 16.11
C ASP A 109 5.23 -1.86 16.29
N TRP A 110 4.48 -2.79 15.69
CA TRP A 110 4.86 -4.19 15.67
C TRP A 110 6.15 -4.43 14.87
N GLU A 111 6.29 -3.80 13.70
CA GLU A 111 7.51 -3.90 12.89
C GLU A 111 8.75 -3.36 13.61
N LEU A 112 8.58 -2.27 14.38
CA LEU A 112 9.66 -1.68 15.17
C LEU A 112 10.17 -2.64 16.25
N SER A 113 9.26 -3.41 16.86
CA SER A 113 9.60 -4.44 17.85
C SER A 113 10.07 -5.77 17.24
N HIS A 114 9.91 -5.97 15.93
CA HIS A 114 10.29 -7.19 15.22
C HIS A 114 11.20 -6.90 14.00
N PRO A 115 12.47 -6.51 14.22
CA PRO A 115 13.39 -6.18 13.14
C PRO A 115 13.51 -7.29 12.09
N GLY A 116 13.43 -6.92 10.82
CA GLY A 116 13.48 -7.86 9.68
C GLY A 116 12.14 -8.42 9.24
N ARG A 117 11.04 -8.16 9.97
CA ARG A 117 9.67 -8.51 9.56
C ARG A 117 8.91 -7.26 9.10
N THR A 118 9.34 -6.66 7.99
CA THR A 118 8.74 -5.43 7.45
C THR A 118 7.67 -5.69 6.39
N THR A 119 6.74 -4.76 6.25
CA THR A 119 5.69 -4.75 5.23
C THR A 119 5.68 -3.42 4.47
N THR A 120 4.63 -3.17 3.68
CA THR A 120 4.41 -1.88 3.02
C THR A 120 3.65 -0.87 3.89
N ALA A 121 3.38 -1.17 5.17
CA ALA A 121 2.60 -0.33 6.08
C ALA A 121 3.02 1.15 6.05
N GLY A 122 4.33 1.43 6.11
CA GLY A 122 4.83 2.81 6.14
C GLY A 122 4.50 3.60 4.88
N ILE A 123 4.67 3.00 3.70
CA ILE A 123 4.38 3.69 2.44
C ILE A 123 2.89 3.76 2.14
N ASP A 124 2.13 2.75 2.56
CA ASP A 124 0.68 2.71 2.37
C ASP A 124 -0.03 3.69 3.31
N LEU A 125 0.42 3.81 4.57
CA LEU A 125 -0.01 4.87 5.49
C LEU A 125 0.29 6.26 4.94
N ALA A 126 1.52 6.49 4.47
CA ALA A 126 1.89 7.76 3.87
C ALA A 126 0.97 8.12 2.70
N LYS A 127 0.69 7.16 1.82
CA LYS A 127 -0.21 7.36 0.67
C LYS A 127 -1.65 7.64 1.13
N LEU A 128 -2.15 6.96 2.16
CA LEU A 128 -3.47 7.23 2.75
C LEU A 128 -3.55 8.67 3.27
N VAL A 129 -2.60 9.06 4.11
CA VAL A 129 -2.54 10.39 4.75
C VAL A 129 -2.54 11.51 3.72
N VAL A 130 -1.71 11.44 2.68
CA VAL A 130 -1.66 12.49 1.66
C VAL A 130 -2.88 12.51 0.76
N ASN A 131 -3.49 11.34 0.48
CA ASN A 131 -4.72 11.27 -0.31
C ASN A 131 -5.91 11.89 0.43
N GLN A 132 -6.00 11.64 1.73
CA GLN A 132 -7.05 12.17 2.60
C GLN A 132 -6.71 13.56 3.17
N ARG A 133 -5.50 14.08 2.90
CA ARG A 133 -4.98 15.36 3.40
C ARG A 133 -5.06 15.49 4.93
N LEU A 134 -4.68 14.44 5.63
CA LEU A 134 -4.66 14.39 7.09
C LEU A 134 -3.43 15.15 7.62
N SER A 135 -3.50 16.48 7.61
CA SER A 135 -2.34 17.34 7.93
C SER A 135 -1.81 17.13 9.34
N ASN A 136 -2.66 16.72 10.29
CA ASN A 136 -2.26 16.37 11.65
C ASN A 136 -1.38 15.11 11.72
N GLU A 137 -1.29 14.34 10.64
CA GLU A 137 -0.46 13.12 10.53
C GLU A 137 0.82 13.34 9.72
N TYR A 138 1.04 14.54 9.18
CA TYR A 138 2.18 14.80 8.28
C TYR A 138 3.52 14.65 8.98
N ASP A 139 3.67 15.15 10.21
CA ASP A 139 4.93 15.05 10.95
C ASP A 139 5.31 13.58 11.21
N TYR A 140 4.35 12.77 11.66
CA TYR A 140 4.55 11.34 11.89
C TYR A 140 4.91 10.58 10.61
N VAL A 141 4.23 10.89 9.49
CA VAL A 141 4.52 10.26 8.20
C VAL A 141 5.89 10.69 7.66
N LEU A 142 6.28 11.97 7.81
CA LEU A 142 7.60 12.45 7.41
C LEU A 142 8.70 11.78 8.22
N GLU A 143 8.50 11.61 9.52
CA GLU A 143 9.41 10.84 10.37
C GLU A 143 9.60 9.41 9.84
N ILE A 144 8.50 8.71 9.53
CA ILE A 144 8.57 7.35 8.96
C ILE A 144 9.31 7.34 7.62
N LEU A 145 8.95 8.23 6.69
CA LEU A 145 9.54 8.29 5.36
C LEU A 145 11.04 8.59 5.38
N THR A 146 11.52 9.29 6.41
CA THR A 146 12.92 9.70 6.57
C THR A 146 13.74 8.69 7.36
N THR A 147 13.18 8.11 8.42
CA THR A 147 13.94 7.27 9.37
C THR A 147 13.90 5.79 9.04
N ARG A 148 12.81 5.29 8.43
CA ARG A 148 12.59 3.85 8.26
C ARG A 148 12.94 3.32 6.87
N PHE A 149 13.12 4.19 5.89
CA PHE A 149 13.48 3.80 4.52
C PHE A 149 14.96 3.98 4.26
N LYS A 150 15.62 2.91 3.84
CA LYS A 150 16.99 2.95 3.30
C LYS A 150 16.94 3.07 1.77
N PRO A 151 17.99 3.58 1.13
CA PRO A 151 18.08 3.58 -0.34
C PRO A 151 17.86 2.19 -0.96
N SER A 152 18.27 1.12 -0.26
CA SER A 152 18.03 -0.27 -0.67
C SER A 152 16.56 -0.68 -0.70
N ASP A 153 15.69 0.00 0.04
CA ASP A 153 14.25 -0.30 0.10
C ASP A 153 13.50 0.32 -1.09
N LEU A 154 14.11 1.31 -1.75
CA LEU A 154 13.55 2.03 -2.90
C LEU A 154 14.05 1.47 -4.24
N GLN A 155 14.31 0.16 -4.32
CA GLN A 155 14.80 -0.50 -5.54
C GLN A 155 13.76 -0.57 -6.66
N PHE A 156 12.46 -0.65 -6.32
CA PHE A 156 11.40 -0.72 -7.33
C PHE A 156 10.91 0.67 -7.76
N PRO A 157 10.63 0.86 -9.06
CA PRO A 157 10.02 2.09 -9.56
C PRO A 157 8.73 2.48 -8.83
N SER A 158 7.88 1.50 -8.48
CA SER A 158 6.62 1.74 -7.77
C SER A 158 6.82 2.28 -6.35
N LEU A 159 7.87 1.83 -5.65
CA LEU A 159 8.22 2.34 -4.31
C LEU A 159 8.80 3.74 -4.41
N ARG A 160 9.72 4.00 -5.37
CA ARG A 160 10.22 5.36 -5.62
C ARG A 160 9.10 6.32 -5.99
N TYR A 161 8.16 5.89 -6.83
CA TYR A 161 7.00 6.69 -7.22
C TYR A 161 6.16 7.08 -6.01
N ARG A 162 5.79 6.12 -5.16
CA ARG A 162 4.98 6.39 -3.97
C ARG A 162 5.74 7.24 -2.96
N TRP A 163 7.01 6.93 -2.69
CA TRP A 163 7.81 7.62 -1.68
C TRP A 163 8.05 9.08 -2.07
N ASN A 164 8.51 9.34 -3.31
CA ASN A 164 8.67 10.70 -3.79
C ASN A 164 7.32 11.41 -3.90
N GLY A 165 6.27 10.71 -4.34
CA GLY A 165 4.95 11.30 -4.47
C GLY A 165 4.36 11.74 -3.13
N CYS A 166 4.53 10.96 -2.05
CA CYS A 166 4.08 11.37 -0.72
C CYS A 166 4.84 12.60 -0.22
N ASN A 167 6.17 12.60 -0.34
CA ASN A 167 6.99 13.77 0.01
C ASN A 167 6.58 15.03 -0.78
N ALA A 168 6.34 14.89 -2.10
CA ALA A 168 5.92 16.00 -2.94
C ALA A 168 4.58 16.61 -2.49
N LEU A 169 3.60 15.77 -2.15
CA LEU A 169 2.28 16.22 -1.73
C LEU A 169 2.32 16.90 -0.36
N ILE A 170 3.07 16.34 0.60
CA ILE A 170 3.26 16.95 1.93
C ILE A 170 3.97 18.30 1.79
N ALA A 171 5.11 18.33 1.08
CA ALA A 171 5.87 19.57 0.84
C ALA A 171 5.01 20.65 0.17
N ASN A 172 4.18 20.27 -0.82
CA ASN A 172 3.26 21.20 -1.47
C ASN A 172 2.23 21.78 -0.49
N ASP A 173 1.62 20.92 0.33
CA ASP A 173 0.60 21.33 1.29
C ASP A 173 1.18 22.21 2.42
N LEU A 174 2.46 22.02 2.77
CA LEU A 174 3.21 22.86 3.70
C LEU A 174 3.80 24.14 3.06
N GLY A 175 3.62 24.33 1.75
CA GLY A 175 4.11 25.51 1.01
C GLY A 175 5.57 25.45 0.56
N HIS A 176 6.27 24.34 0.77
CA HIS A 176 7.65 24.10 0.35
C HIS A 176 7.73 23.83 -1.16
N THR A 177 7.51 24.87 -1.95
CA THR A 177 7.23 24.76 -3.39
C THR A 177 8.40 24.12 -4.17
N ALA A 178 9.64 24.49 -3.87
CA ALA A 178 10.80 23.97 -4.61
C ALA A 178 10.99 22.46 -4.39
N GLU A 179 10.97 22.02 -3.12
CA GLU A 179 11.05 20.60 -2.75
C GLU A 179 9.89 19.80 -3.34
N ALA A 180 8.67 20.36 -3.30
CA ALA A 180 7.50 19.70 -3.85
C ALA A 180 7.64 19.41 -5.35
N ILE A 181 8.18 20.37 -6.12
CA ILE A 181 8.44 20.19 -7.56
C ILE A 181 9.47 19.09 -7.78
N GLU A 182 10.60 19.15 -7.08
CA GLU A 182 11.68 18.18 -7.22
C GLU A 182 11.21 16.75 -6.92
N PHE A 183 10.51 16.55 -5.80
CA PHE A 183 9.94 15.26 -5.47
C PHE A 183 8.88 14.80 -6.49
N ALA A 184 8.02 15.71 -6.99
CA ALA A 184 7.02 15.36 -7.98
C ALA A 184 7.65 14.90 -9.31
N GLU A 185 8.71 15.57 -9.76
CA GLU A 185 9.46 15.19 -10.96
C GLU A 185 10.09 13.81 -10.81
N ARG A 186 10.77 13.55 -9.68
CA ARG A 186 11.35 12.23 -9.38
C ARG A 186 10.30 11.12 -9.31
N ALA A 187 9.13 11.42 -8.74
CA ALA A 187 8.00 10.49 -8.71
C ALA A 187 7.54 10.16 -10.14
N LEU A 188 7.32 11.15 -10.98
CA LEU A 188 6.87 10.96 -12.37
C LEU A 188 7.92 10.24 -13.22
N GLN A 189 9.21 10.53 -13.01
CA GLN A 189 10.30 9.80 -13.64
C GLN A 189 10.29 8.32 -13.25
N ALA A 190 10.08 8.00 -11.97
CA ALA A 190 9.97 6.63 -11.51
C ALA A 190 8.73 5.93 -12.10
N ALA A 191 7.58 6.63 -12.21
CA ALA A 191 6.38 6.08 -12.83
C ALA A 191 6.52 5.80 -14.32
N ALA A 192 7.40 6.51 -15.03
CA ALA A 192 7.68 6.29 -16.44
C ALA A 192 8.58 5.08 -16.72
N GLN A 193 9.20 4.48 -15.68
CA GLN A 193 10.05 3.30 -15.85
C GLN A 193 9.18 2.05 -16.07
N THR A 194 9.39 1.38 -17.19
CA THR A 194 8.64 0.18 -17.60
C THR A 194 9.33 -1.12 -17.24
N GLU A 195 10.55 -1.05 -16.67
CA GLU A 195 11.34 -2.23 -16.32
C GLU A 195 11.79 -2.21 -14.85
N SER A 196 11.70 -3.39 -14.24
CA SER A 196 12.23 -3.73 -12.92
C SER A 196 13.74 -3.96 -12.98
N PRO A 197 14.49 -3.75 -11.88
CA PRO A 197 15.88 -4.19 -11.78
C PRO A 197 16.06 -5.72 -11.93
N TYR A 198 14.99 -6.52 -11.89
CA TYR A 198 15.07 -7.97 -12.05
C TYR A 198 14.94 -8.40 -13.51
N ARG A 199 16.05 -8.89 -14.08
CA ARG A 199 16.16 -9.35 -15.47
C ARG A 199 15.05 -10.30 -15.94
N TYR A 200 14.66 -11.26 -15.09
CA TYR A 200 13.65 -12.29 -15.39
C TYR A 200 12.24 -11.92 -14.93
N HIS A 201 12.06 -10.75 -14.33
CA HIS A 201 10.79 -10.29 -13.76
C HIS A 201 10.63 -8.79 -13.99
N ARG A 202 10.73 -8.38 -15.26
CA ARG A 202 10.81 -6.97 -15.67
C ARG A 202 9.56 -6.18 -15.32
N ASP A 203 8.42 -6.83 -15.10
CA ASP A 203 7.15 -6.21 -14.77
C ASP A 203 6.91 -6.07 -13.24
N VAL A 204 7.78 -6.63 -12.40
CA VAL A 204 7.61 -6.60 -10.94
C VAL A 204 8.03 -5.24 -10.39
N GLY A 205 7.14 -4.61 -9.64
CA GLY A 205 7.43 -3.34 -8.99
C GLY A 205 7.45 -2.13 -9.92
N VAL A 206 6.91 -2.24 -11.13
CA VAL A 206 6.65 -1.09 -12.02
C VAL A 206 5.30 -0.44 -11.69
N VAL A 207 5.13 0.83 -12.08
CA VAL A 207 3.82 1.51 -11.95
C VAL A 207 2.97 1.16 -13.16
N ARG A 208 1.88 0.42 -12.97
CA ARG A 208 1.02 -0.05 -14.06
C ARG A 208 0.02 0.98 -14.54
N ASP A 209 -0.45 1.84 -13.63
CA ASP A 209 -1.40 2.90 -13.92
C ASP A 209 -1.05 4.14 -13.10
N ALA A 210 -0.86 5.26 -13.80
CA ALA A 210 -0.60 6.59 -13.25
C ALA A 210 -1.63 7.61 -13.75
N SER A 211 -2.89 7.17 -13.88
CA SER A 211 -4.06 8.00 -14.20
C SER A 211 -4.87 8.42 -12.97
N ASP A 212 -4.54 7.88 -11.78
CA ASP A 212 -5.23 8.17 -10.52
C ASP A 212 -5.06 9.63 -10.05
N GLU A 213 -5.89 10.05 -9.07
CA GLU A 213 -5.84 11.42 -8.53
C GLU A 213 -4.46 11.75 -7.94
N PHE A 214 -3.78 10.76 -7.36
CA PHE A 214 -2.43 10.91 -6.85
C PHE A 214 -1.48 11.35 -7.98
N ALA A 215 -1.47 10.65 -9.13
CA ALA A 215 -0.68 11.04 -10.29
C ALA A 215 -1.06 12.41 -10.85
N ARG A 216 -2.36 12.74 -10.90
CA ARG A 216 -2.84 14.06 -11.38
C ARG A 216 -2.35 15.20 -10.49
N ARG A 217 -2.32 15.02 -9.17
CA ARG A 217 -1.76 16.01 -8.23
C ARG A 217 -0.27 16.21 -8.47
N LEU A 218 0.50 15.13 -8.64
CA LEU A 218 1.94 15.22 -8.94
C LEU A 218 2.22 15.97 -10.25
N LYS A 219 1.47 15.67 -11.32
CA LYS A 219 1.58 16.38 -12.61
C LYS A 219 1.33 17.88 -12.49
N ARG A 220 0.38 18.29 -11.63
CA ARG A 220 0.11 19.72 -11.35
C ARG A 220 1.25 20.39 -10.60
N ILE A 221 1.86 19.69 -9.63
CA ILE A 221 3.00 20.20 -8.87
C ILE A 221 4.22 20.35 -9.77
N ALA A 222 4.57 19.33 -10.55
CA ALA A 222 5.73 19.35 -11.45
C ALA A 222 5.60 20.36 -12.62
N ARG A 223 4.38 20.77 -12.98
CA ARG A 223 4.13 21.79 -14.01
C ARG A 223 3.34 22.96 -13.43
N PRO A 224 3.96 23.79 -12.56
CA PRO A 224 3.28 24.95 -12.02
C PRO A 224 2.85 25.86 -13.19
N SER A 225 1.56 26.20 -13.25
CA SER A 225 0.99 27.02 -14.33
C SER A 225 1.83 28.27 -14.59
N LYS A 226 2.10 28.61 -15.86
CA LYS A 226 2.86 29.81 -16.30
C LYS A 226 2.35 31.13 -15.67
N LEU A 227 1.10 31.18 -15.21
CA LEU A 227 0.54 32.31 -14.47
C LEU A 227 1.26 32.58 -13.14
N ARG A 228 1.71 31.56 -12.39
CA ARG A 228 2.44 31.75 -11.13
C ARG A 228 3.88 32.26 -11.34
N SER A 229 4.51 31.93 -12.47
CA SER A 229 5.83 32.47 -12.82
C SER A 229 5.78 33.94 -13.24
N LEU A 230 4.67 34.40 -13.83
CA LEU A 230 4.48 35.81 -14.16
C LEU A 230 4.34 36.70 -12.91
N PHE A 231 3.65 36.24 -11.87
CA PHE A 231 3.52 37.01 -10.62
C PHE A 231 4.85 37.16 -9.84
N ARG A 232 5.81 36.23 -10.00
CA ARG A 232 7.15 36.39 -9.41
C ARG A 232 8.04 37.38 -10.17
N LEU A 233 7.71 37.70 -11.42
CA LEU A 233 8.47 38.67 -12.23
C LEU A 233 7.98 40.12 -12.05
N ILE A 234 6.81 40.32 -11.45
CA ILE A 234 6.18 41.65 -11.29
C ILE A 234 6.45 42.26 -9.89
N ILE A 235 6.99 41.48 -8.96
CA ILE A 235 7.30 41.91 -7.57
C ILE A 235 8.83 41.92 -7.32
N ARG A 236 9.64 42.10 -8.36
CA ARG A 236 11.07 42.43 -8.25
C ARG A 236 11.34 43.70 -9.05
#